data_AF-A0AA87CSX0-F1
#
_entry.id   AF-A0AA87CSX0-F1
#
_cell.length_a   1.000
_cell.length_b   1.000
_cell.length_c   1.000
_cell.angle_alpha   90.00
_cell.angle_beta   90.00
_cell.angle_gamma   90.00
#
_symmetry.space_group_name_H-M   'P 1'
#
loop_
_entity.id
_entity.type
_entity.pdbx_description
1 polymer ?
#
loop_
_entity_poly.entity_id
_entity_poly.type
_entity_poly.pdbx_seq_one_letter_code
_entity_poly.pdbx_strand_id
1 'polypeptide(L)'
;MKLFFATLHFQQTEILSQKPSSQVGEHMSTCVDETKAKVSNWQRIAESLLNQAGIEINGSRPFDIQIHNTDFYKRVLQKGSLGLGESYMDGWWDCERLDIFFYKVLQAKLDTKLPNNLTDIMKVAMARLRNLQTQKRSWIVGEEHYDLGNDLFTLMLDPYMQYSCGYWHDATSLEQAQINKLDLICRKLQIEPGMRLLDIGCGWGGLSAYAARHYGASVTGVTISKEQQKLAQERCKGLDVNIILQDYRELNDKFDRIVSVGMFEHVGPKNYATYFDVARRNIKDDGLFLLHTIGSNKNKVNVDSWIGKYIFPNGVLPSIQNIGNSSEGKFIMEDWHNFGADYDKTLMAWYERFLNSWSELSNNYTPRFKRMFTYYLNSCAGAFRARDIQLWQILWSPNGVSGGIRVPR
;
A
#
# COMPACT_ATOMS: atom_id res chain seq x y z
N MET A 1 4.49 30.04 10.82
CA MET A 1 4.77 31.35 11.43
C MET A 1 5.94 31.15 12.39
N LYS A 2 7.13 31.66 12.04
CA LYS A 2 8.30 32.04 12.89
C LYS A 2 8.62 31.10 14.07
N LEU A 3 9.75 30.43 14.20
CA LEU A 3 11.17 30.79 14.04
C LEU A 3 11.93 29.47 14.35
N PHE A 4 13.03 29.13 13.66
CA PHE A 4 14.25 28.53 14.23
C PHE A 4 15.21 28.16 13.09
N PHE A 5 16.09 29.11 12.80
CA PHE A 5 17.29 28.96 11.98
C PHE A 5 18.49 29.24 12.91
N ALA A 6 19.62 28.58 12.61
CA ALA A 6 20.99 28.89 13.02
C ALA A 6 21.43 28.58 14.46
N THR A 7 22.24 27.53 14.63
CA THR A 7 23.54 27.63 15.32
C THR A 7 24.42 26.41 14.97
N LEU A 8 25.51 26.61 14.23
CA LEU A 8 26.76 25.82 14.26
C LEU A 8 27.76 26.44 13.26
N HIS A 9 28.29 27.59 13.65
CA HIS A 9 29.54 28.18 13.15
C HIS A 9 30.19 28.90 14.33
N PHE A 10 31.52 28.84 14.40
CA PHE A 10 32.44 29.37 15.42
C PHE A 10 32.75 28.48 16.63
N GLN A 11 33.78 27.65 16.47
CA GLN A 11 34.93 27.65 17.38
C GLN A 11 36.21 27.56 16.53
N GLN A 12 36.81 28.71 16.26
CA GLN A 12 38.18 28.87 15.77
C GLN A 12 38.72 30.18 16.34
N THR A 13 40.04 30.25 16.52
CA THR A 13 40.86 31.23 17.28
C THR A 13 40.90 30.93 18.78
N GLU A 14 42.05 30.75 19.45
CA GLU A 14 43.44 31.17 19.18
C GLU A 14 44.41 30.29 19.99
N ILE A 15 45.72 30.47 19.76
CA ILE A 15 46.92 29.90 20.42
C ILE A 15 47.71 29.00 19.47
N LEU A 16 48.69 29.61 18.78
CA LEU A 16 50.12 29.24 18.80
C LEU A 16 50.85 30.03 17.70
N SER A 17 51.46 31.16 18.10
CA SER A 17 52.59 31.76 17.41
C SER A 17 53.85 31.42 18.21
N GLN A 18 54.75 30.61 17.64
CA GLN A 18 56.18 30.60 17.90
C GLN A 18 56.89 29.62 16.95
N LYS A 19 57.67 30.19 16.02
CA LYS A 19 58.83 29.55 15.37
C LYS A 19 60.03 29.72 16.32
N PRO A 20 61.09 28.87 16.32
CA PRO A 20 61.95 28.72 15.14
C PRO A 20 62.71 27.38 14.95
N SER A 21 63.48 27.37 13.86
CA SER A 21 64.70 26.63 13.58
C SER A 21 64.63 25.43 12.61
N SER A 22 65.56 25.51 11.67
CA SER A 22 65.86 24.70 10.50
C SER A 22 66.69 23.48 10.85
N GLN A 23 66.43 22.34 10.19
CA GLN A 23 67.49 21.48 9.68
C GLN A 23 66.98 20.56 8.56
N VAL A 24 67.87 20.39 7.57
CA VAL A 24 67.74 19.66 6.32
C VAL A 24 68.03 18.18 6.58
N GLY A 25 67.30 17.28 5.93
CA GLY A 25 67.57 15.84 5.92
C GLY A 25 66.70 15.12 4.89
N GLU A 26 67.35 14.28 4.09
CA GLU A 26 66.94 13.83 2.76
C GLU A 26 65.87 12.72 2.71
N HIS A 27 65.32 12.59 1.50
CA HIS A 27 64.48 11.52 0.99
C HIS A 27 64.78 10.10 1.51
N MET A 28 63.74 9.37 1.88
CA MET A 28 63.65 7.95 1.52
C MET A 28 62.20 7.58 1.21
N SER A 29 62.01 7.21 -0.06
CA SER A 29 60.78 6.68 -0.64
C SER A 29 60.42 5.36 0.02
N THR A 30 59.19 5.26 0.53
CA THR A 30 58.51 3.98 0.71
C THR A 30 57.10 4.12 0.14
N CYS A 31 56.92 3.56 -1.06
CA CYS A 31 55.63 3.26 -1.65
C CYS A 31 54.85 2.38 -0.67
N VAL A 32 53.90 2.96 0.05
CA VAL A 32 52.84 2.24 0.77
C VAL A 32 51.52 2.70 0.17
N ASP A 33 51.08 1.94 -0.83
CA ASP A 33 49.70 1.51 -1.01
C ASP A 33 48.58 2.51 -0.60
N GLU A 34 48.36 3.56 -1.39
CA GLU A 34 47.19 4.45 -1.26
C GLU A 34 46.24 4.30 -2.45
N THR A 35 45.61 3.13 -2.58
CA THR A 35 44.32 2.99 -3.28
C THR A 35 43.22 2.51 -2.34
N LYS A 36 43.13 3.11 -1.14
CA LYS A 36 41.83 3.16 -0.45
C LYS A 36 40.98 4.23 -1.13
N ALA A 37 40.13 3.82 -2.07
CA ALA A 37 39.11 4.70 -2.63
C ALA A 37 38.39 5.40 -1.47
N LYS A 38 38.51 6.74 -1.40
CA LYS A 38 37.85 7.53 -0.35
C LYS A 38 36.35 7.27 -0.43
N VAL A 39 35.81 6.60 0.59
CA VAL A 39 34.36 6.37 0.76
C VAL A 39 33.64 7.71 0.59
N SER A 40 32.71 7.77 -0.36
CA SER A 40 31.99 9.01 -0.65
C SER A 40 31.17 9.46 0.57
N ASN A 41 30.94 10.77 0.73
CA ASN A 41 30.09 11.26 1.82
C ASN A 41 28.67 10.66 1.77
N TRP A 42 28.15 10.41 0.56
CA TRP A 42 26.86 9.76 0.36
C TRP A 42 26.84 8.33 0.91
N GLN A 43 27.90 7.56 0.66
CA GLN A 43 28.03 6.21 1.17
C GLN A 43 28.07 6.20 2.70
N ARG A 44 28.88 7.06 3.33
CA ARG A 44 28.92 7.19 4.81
C ARG A 44 27.55 7.50 5.42
N ILE A 45 26.77 8.38 4.81
CA ILE A 45 25.42 8.72 5.28
C ILE A 45 24.50 7.50 5.15
N ALA A 46 24.53 6.81 4.01
CA ALA A 46 23.73 5.61 3.78
C ALA A 46 24.08 4.48 4.77
N GLU A 47 25.38 4.20 4.97
CA GLU A 47 25.88 3.24 5.95
C GLU A 47 25.42 3.59 7.36
N SER A 48 25.57 4.86 7.77
CA SER A 48 25.13 5.32 9.09
C SER A 48 23.62 5.16 9.31
N LEU A 49 22.80 5.39 8.27
CA LEU A 49 21.35 5.19 8.36
C LEU A 49 21.00 3.70 8.43
N LEU A 50 21.54 2.86 7.54
CA LEU A 50 21.23 1.43 7.48
C LEU A 50 21.72 0.68 8.73
N ASN A 51 22.87 1.07 9.30
CA ASN A 51 23.36 0.51 10.56
C ASN A 51 22.38 0.74 11.73
N GLN A 52 21.60 1.84 11.74
CA GLN A 52 20.56 2.05 12.75
C GLN A 52 19.38 1.07 12.63
N ALA A 53 19.17 0.51 11.44
CA ALA A 53 18.22 -0.58 11.21
C ALA A 53 18.87 -1.97 11.35
N GLY A 54 20.16 -2.02 11.71
CA GLY A 54 20.95 -3.23 11.79
C GLY A 54 21.18 -3.89 10.43
N ILE A 55 21.14 -3.13 9.34
CA ILE A 55 21.37 -3.59 7.95
C ILE A 55 22.80 -3.20 7.56
N GLU A 56 23.53 -4.19 7.05
CA GLU A 56 24.91 -4.02 6.59
C GLU A 56 24.93 -3.91 5.06
N ILE A 57 25.76 -3.00 4.53
CA ILE A 57 25.94 -2.86 3.09
C ILE A 57 26.95 -3.91 2.63
N ASN A 58 26.57 -4.72 1.64
CA ASN A 58 27.30 -5.90 1.18
C ASN A 58 27.54 -6.94 2.29
N GLY A 59 26.67 -6.97 3.30
CA GLY A 59 26.64 -8.01 4.34
C GLY A 59 26.11 -9.34 3.80
N SER A 60 26.22 -10.40 4.60
CA SER A 60 25.84 -11.76 4.17
C SER A 60 24.46 -12.20 4.65
N ARG A 61 23.76 -11.40 5.47
CA ARG A 61 22.45 -11.80 5.99
C ARG A 61 21.39 -11.61 4.89
N PRO A 62 20.31 -12.40 4.87
CA PRO A 62 19.32 -12.34 3.79
C PRO A 62 18.69 -10.96 3.55
N PHE A 63 18.64 -10.11 4.58
CA PHE A 63 18.07 -8.76 4.51
C PHE A 63 19.11 -7.65 4.31
N ASP A 64 20.40 -8.01 4.19
CA ASP A 64 21.45 -7.08 3.81
C ASP A 64 21.37 -6.77 2.31
N ILE A 65 21.79 -5.57 1.94
CA ILE A 65 21.73 -5.12 0.53
C ILE A 65 23.08 -5.36 -0.15
N GLN A 66 23.05 -5.84 -1.38
CA GLN A 66 24.23 -5.96 -2.25
C GLN A 66 24.23 -4.80 -3.22
N ILE A 67 25.26 -3.95 -3.21
CA ILE A 67 25.38 -2.79 -4.08
C ILE A 67 26.27 -3.10 -5.28
N HIS A 68 25.70 -3.03 -6.47
CA HIS A 68 26.39 -3.26 -7.74
C HIS A 68 26.79 -1.95 -8.44
N ASN A 69 26.17 -0.82 -8.04
CA ASN A 69 26.46 0.50 -8.58
C ASN A 69 26.50 1.55 -7.45
N THR A 70 27.65 2.20 -7.26
CA THR A 70 27.87 3.19 -6.19
C THR A 70 27.07 4.49 -6.37
N ASP A 71 26.56 4.80 -7.56
CA ASP A 71 25.64 5.94 -7.76
C ASP A 71 24.31 5.75 -7.01
N PHE A 72 24.02 4.53 -6.55
CA PHE A 72 22.93 4.18 -5.65
C PHE A 72 22.84 5.15 -4.47
N TYR A 73 23.92 5.38 -3.73
CA TYR A 73 23.87 6.15 -2.49
C TYR A 73 23.35 7.57 -2.72
N LYS A 74 23.90 8.25 -3.73
CA LYS A 74 23.49 9.60 -4.10
C LYS A 74 22.04 9.60 -4.58
N ARG A 75 21.66 8.66 -5.43
CA ARG A 75 20.29 8.57 -5.98
C ARG A 75 19.24 8.36 -4.88
N VAL A 76 19.48 7.45 -3.95
CA VAL A 76 18.55 7.18 -2.85
C VAL A 76 18.43 8.38 -1.92
N LEU A 77 19.55 8.99 -1.53
CA LEU A 77 19.53 10.16 -0.64
C LEU A 77 18.88 11.39 -1.28
N GLN A 78 18.94 11.53 -2.62
CA GLN A 78 18.30 12.63 -3.34
C GLN A 78 16.82 12.38 -3.69
N LYS A 79 16.47 11.15 -4.09
CA LYS A 79 15.14 10.81 -4.63
C LYS A 79 14.28 9.99 -3.66
N GLY A 80 14.77 9.68 -2.46
CA GLY A 80 14.06 8.93 -1.44
C GLY A 80 13.56 7.57 -1.94
N SER A 81 12.31 7.25 -1.59
CA SER A 81 11.63 5.99 -1.98
C SER A 81 11.65 5.74 -3.49
N LEU A 82 11.45 6.78 -4.31
CA LEU A 82 11.50 6.64 -5.77
C LEU A 82 12.90 6.24 -6.25
N GLY A 83 13.95 6.82 -5.66
CA GLY A 83 15.33 6.44 -5.95
C GLY A 83 15.65 5.01 -5.54
N LEU A 84 15.19 4.59 -4.36
CA LEU A 84 15.38 3.24 -3.83
C LEU A 84 14.75 2.18 -4.74
N GLY A 85 13.48 2.35 -5.08
CA GLY A 85 12.75 1.39 -5.91
C GLY A 85 13.20 1.38 -7.38
N GLU A 86 13.41 2.54 -8.00
CA GLU A 86 13.89 2.56 -9.38
C GLU A 86 15.32 2.00 -9.51
N SER A 87 16.21 2.28 -8.55
CA SER A 87 17.55 1.68 -8.57
C SER A 87 17.53 0.17 -8.35
N TYR A 88 16.57 -0.36 -7.58
CA TYR A 88 16.33 -1.80 -7.51
C TYR A 88 15.90 -2.32 -8.88
N MET A 89 14.90 -1.71 -9.52
CA MET A 89 14.43 -2.11 -10.85
C MET A 89 15.52 -2.01 -11.93
N ASP A 90 16.47 -1.08 -11.78
CA ASP A 90 17.63 -0.88 -12.66
C ASP A 90 18.78 -1.86 -12.37
N GLY A 91 18.65 -2.74 -11.36
CA GLY A 91 19.67 -3.73 -11.00
C GLY A 91 20.90 -3.14 -10.29
N TRP A 92 20.78 -1.96 -9.70
CA TRP A 92 21.90 -1.31 -8.99
C TRP A 92 22.16 -1.93 -7.62
N TRP A 93 21.18 -2.63 -7.08
CA TRP A 93 21.29 -3.35 -5.83
C TRP A 93 20.30 -4.51 -5.75
N ASP A 94 20.61 -5.50 -4.91
CA ASP A 94 19.79 -6.65 -4.61
C ASP A 94 19.65 -6.88 -3.10
N CYS A 95 18.64 -7.64 -2.71
CA CYS A 95 18.42 -8.11 -1.34
C CYS A 95 17.56 -9.37 -1.41
N GLU A 96 17.98 -10.44 -0.73
CA GLU A 96 17.29 -11.74 -0.79
C GLU A 96 15.92 -11.67 -0.09
N ARG A 97 15.85 -10.97 1.05
CA ARG A 97 14.64 -10.78 1.87
C ARG A 97 14.26 -9.31 1.98
N LEU A 98 13.81 -8.76 0.84
CA LEU A 98 13.32 -7.38 0.74
C LEU A 98 12.22 -7.06 1.76
N ASP A 99 11.34 -8.01 2.06
CA ASP A 99 10.28 -7.86 3.05
C ASP A 99 10.84 -7.61 4.46
N ILE A 100 11.94 -8.29 4.82
CA ILE A 100 12.65 -8.06 6.09
C ILE A 100 13.45 -6.75 6.05
N PHE A 101 14.07 -6.42 4.91
CA PHE A 101 14.74 -5.14 4.71
C PHE A 101 13.78 -3.97 4.96
N PHE A 102 12.61 -3.95 4.31
CA PHE A 102 11.62 -2.89 4.48
C PHE A 102 11.04 -2.86 5.90
N TYR A 103 10.78 -4.02 6.50
CA TYR A 103 10.37 -4.11 7.89
C TYR A 103 11.36 -3.38 8.82
N LYS A 104 12.66 -3.65 8.68
CA LYS A 104 13.72 -3.04 9.49
C LYS A 104 13.88 -1.54 9.24
N VAL A 105 13.87 -1.12 7.98
CA VAL A 105 13.95 0.28 7.57
C VAL A 105 12.83 1.11 8.21
N LEU A 106 11.59 0.60 8.18
CA LEU A 106 10.42 1.28 8.74
C LEU A 106 10.38 1.22 10.27
N GLN A 107 10.79 0.10 10.88
CA GLN A 107 10.91 -0.01 12.33
C GLN A 107 11.91 1.01 12.91
N ALA A 108 13.04 1.22 12.22
CA ALA A 108 14.05 2.21 12.57
C ALA A 108 13.69 3.65 12.14
N LYS A 109 12.52 3.83 11.49
CA LYS A 109 11.97 5.10 10.98
C LYS A 109 12.94 5.85 10.05
N LEU A 110 13.72 5.12 9.25
CA LEU A 110 14.72 5.74 8.39
C LEU A 110 14.08 6.61 7.29
N ASP A 111 12.88 6.26 6.86
CA ASP A 111 12.03 7.04 5.96
C ASP A 111 11.80 8.49 6.45
N THR A 112 11.70 8.68 7.77
CA THR A 112 11.52 10.00 8.41
C THR A 112 12.81 10.78 8.61
N LYS A 113 13.97 10.10 8.51
CA LYS A 113 15.30 10.69 8.71
C LYS A 113 15.95 11.13 7.41
N LEU A 114 15.41 10.71 6.27
CA LEU A 114 15.85 11.20 4.97
C LEU A 114 15.51 12.70 4.84
N PRO A 115 16.41 13.53 4.30
CA PRO A 115 16.12 14.94 4.07
C PRO A 115 14.90 15.06 3.15
N ASN A 116 13.91 15.86 3.57
CA ASN A 116 12.71 16.10 2.78
C ASN A 116 13.10 16.60 1.39
N ASN A 117 12.77 15.82 0.35
CA ASN A 117 13.08 16.22 -1.02
C ASN A 117 12.05 17.25 -1.52
N LEU A 118 12.50 18.20 -2.35
CA LEU A 118 11.64 19.27 -2.89
C LEU A 118 10.47 18.71 -3.71
N THR A 119 10.66 17.55 -4.34
CA THR A 119 9.65 16.88 -5.17
C THR A 119 8.44 16.39 -4.38
N ASP A 120 8.64 15.82 -3.19
CA ASP A 120 7.55 15.34 -2.32
C ASP A 120 6.78 16.52 -1.72
N ILE A 121 7.47 17.60 -1.37
CA ILE A 121 6.83 18.86 -0.91
C ILE A 121 5.92 19.43 -2.01
N MET A 122 6.41 19.51 -3.25
CA MET A 122 5.61 19.98 -4.39
C MET A 122 4.41 19.07 -4.67
N LYS A 123 4.56 17.74 -4.55
CA LYS A 123 3.44 16.79 -4.70
C LYS A 123 2.38 16.97 -3.61
N VAL A 124 2.80 17.12 -2.35
CA VAL A 124 1.88 17.42 -1.22
C VAL A 124 1.11 18.70 -1.48
N ALA A 125 1.79 19.76 -1.95
CA ALA A 125 1.14 21.03 -2.29
C ALA A 125 0.13 20.85 -3.44
N MET A 126 0.50 20.14 -4.52
CA MET A 126 -0.41 19.87 -5.64
C MET A 126 -1.61 19.01 -5.25
N ALA A 127 -1.44 17.98 -4.41
CA ALA A 127 -2.52 17.13 -3.93
C ALA A 127 -3.52 17.92 -3.04
N ARG A 128 -3.02 18.88 -2.26
CA ARG A 128 -3.89 19.80 -1.51
C ARG A 128 -4.70 20.70 -2.43
N LEU A 129 -4.15 21.14 -3.55
CA LEU A 129 -4.82 22.05 -4.48
C LEU A 129 -5.76 21.33 -5.47
N ARG A 130 -5.37 20.19 -6.03
CA ARG A 130 -6.13 19.47 -7.08
C ARG A 130 -6.89 18.27 -6.53
N ASN A 131 -8.06 17.95 -7.08
CA ASN A 131 -8.73 16.67 -6.83
C ASN A 131 -8.23 15.68 -7.89
N LEU A 132 -7.45 14.68 -7.46
CA LEU A 132 -6.85 13.72 -8.39
C LEU A 132 -7.80 12.56 -8.72
N GLN A 133 -8.90 12.43 -7.97
CA GLN A 133 -9.85 11.31 -8.00
C GLN A 133 -11.25 11.76 -8.47
N THR A 134 -11.29 12.67 -9.45
CA THR A 134 -12.56 13.07 -10.10
C THR A 134 -13.14 11.91 -10.92
N GLN A 135 -14.44 11.95 -11.20
CA GLN A 135 -15.12 10.94 -12.02
C GLN A 135 -14.47 10.69 -13.38
N LYS A 136 -14.08 11.75 -14.10
CA LYS A 136 -13.36 11.59 -15.37
C LYS A 136 -12.02 10.83 -15.20
N ARG A 137 -11.33 11.02 -14.08
CA ARG A 137 -10.02 10.40 -13.82
C ARG A 137 -10.12 8.98 -13.30
N SER A 138 -11.19 8.62 -12.58
CA SER A 138 -11.38 7.24 -12.15
C SER A 138 -11.50 6.30 -13.35
N TRP A 139 -12.16 6.71 -14.44
CA TRP A 139 -12.20 5.92 -15.68
C TRP A 139 -10.82 5.70 -16.30
N ILE A 140 -9.98 6.74 -16.38
CA ILE A 140 -8.62 6.64 -16.94
C ILE A 140 -7.75 5.70 -16.11
N VAL A 141 -7.78 5.85 -14.77
CA VAL A 141 -7.03 4.96 -13.88
C VAL A 141 -7.57 3.53 -13.99
N GLY A 142 -8.90 3.34 -14.06
CA GLY A 142 -9.51 2.03 -14.23
C GLY A 142 -9.15 1.32 -15.54
N GLU A 143 -8.88 2.06 -16.62
CA GLU A 143 -8.39 1.47 -17.87
C GLU A 143 -6.89 1.10 -17.75
N GLU A 144 -6.02 2.01 -17.27
CA GLU A 144 -4.55 1.77 -17.22
C GLU A 144 -4.11 0.77 -16.12
N HIS A 145 -4.84 0.65 -15.01
CA HIS A 145 -4.44 -0.19 -13.86
C HIS A 145 -4.75 -1.67 -14.02
N TYR A 146 -5.81 -1.97 -14.76
CA TYR A 146 -6.23 -3.34 -15.04
C TYR A 146 -5.72 -3.85 -16.39
N ASP A 147 -4.98 -3.03 -17.14
CA ASP A 147 -4.12 -3.49 -18.25
C ASP A 147 -2.96 -4.39 -17.78
N LEU A 148 -2.71 -4.51 -16.46
CA LEU A 148 -1.99 -5.67 -15.91
C LEU A 148 -2.85 -6.91 -16.16
N GLY A 149 -2.48 -7.68 -17.18
CA GLY A 149 -3.28 -8.78 -17.70
C GLY A 149 -3.85 -9.75 -16.64
N ASN A 150 -5.05 -10.25 -16.94
CA ASN A 150 -5.73 -11.26 -16.10
C ASN A 150 -4.88 -12.54 -15.91
N ASP A 151 -3.89 -12.79 -16.77
CA ASP A 151 -2.91 -13.89 -16.65
C ASP A 151 -2.10 -13.78 -15.35
N LEU A 152 -1.52 -12.60 -15.05
CA LEU A 152 -0.81 -12.36 -13.79
C LEU A 152 -1.69 -12.61 -12.58
N PHE A 153 -2.87 -12.00 -12.55
CA PHE A 153 -3.77 -12.09 -11.40
C PHE A 153 -4.33 -13.50 -11.22
N THR A 154 -4.64 -14.22 -12.29
CA THR A 154 -5.16 -15.61 -12.19
C THR A 154 -4.12 -16.56 -11.59
N LEU A 155 -2.83 -16.39 -11.94
CA LEU A 155 -1.76 -17.23 -11.41
C LEU A 155 -1.40 -16.86 -9.96
N MET A 156 -1.43 -15.57 -9.64
CA MET A 156 -1.05 -15.05 -8.31
C MET A 156 -2.14 -15.20 -7.25
N LEU A 157 -3.41 -14.97 -7.59
CA LEU A 157 -4.52 -14.85 -6.65
C LEU A 157 -5.24 -16.18 -6.40
N ASP A 158 -6.06 -16.22 -5.35
CA ASP A 158 -6.92 -17.37 -5.07
C ASP A 158 -8.03 -17.54 -6.14
N PRO A 159 -8.75 -18.67 -6.15
CA PRO A 159 -9.82 -18.92 -7.13
C PRO A 159 -10.95 -17.88 -7.16
N TYR A 160 -11.20 -17.13 -6.07
CA TYR A 160 -12.15 -16.01 -6.04
C TYR A 160 -11.56 -14.69 -6.56
N MET A 161 -10.31 -14.69 -7.06
CA MET A 161 -9.61 -13.52 -7.60
C MET A 161 -9.59 -12.34 -6.61
N GLN A 162 -9.30 -12.62 -5.34
CA GLN A 162 -9.32 -11.61 -4.30
C GLN A 162 -7.98 -10.86 -4.25
N TYR A 163 -7.92 -9.73 -4.95
CA TYR A 163 -6.80 -8.78 -4.81
C TYR A 163 -7.01 -7.86 -3.59
N SER A 164 -7.20 -8.48 -2.43
CA SER A 164 -7.40 -7.85 -1.12
C SER A 164 -6.90 -8.77 -0.01
N CYS A 165 -6.80 -8.26 1.22
CA CYS A 165 -6.28 -9.01 2.37
C CYS A 165 -7.12 -10.27 2.66
N GLY A 166 -6.46 -11.42 2.86
CA GLY A 166 -7.08 -12.61 3.44
C GLY A 166 -7.18 -12.52 4.97
N TYR A 167 -7.99 -13.38 5.59
CA TYR A 167 -8.12 -13.47 7.04
C TYR A 167 -7.49 -14.77 7.55
N TRP A 168 -6.37 -14.65 8.27
CA TRP A 168 -5.45 -15.76 8.55
C TRP A 168 -5.52 -16.30 9.98
N HIS A 169 -6.62 -16.06 10.70
CA HIS A 169 -6.77 -16.52 12.09
C HIS A 169 -6.50 -18.04 12.23
N ASP A 170 -7.16 -18.84 11.39
CA ASP A 170 -7.01 -20.31 11.33
C ASP A 170 -6.63 -20.83 9.95
N ALA A 171 -6.25 -19.93 9.03
CA ALA A 171 -5.90 -20.32 7.66
C ALA A 171 -4.44 -20.74 7.57
N THR A 172 -4.21 -21.84 6.85
CA THR A 172 -2.86 -22.34 6.51
C THR A 172 -2.51 -22.13 5.04
N SER A 173 -3.46 -21.65 4.23
CA SER A 173 -3.27 -21.33 2.81
C SER A 173 -3.95 -20.02 2.43
N LEU A 174 -3.54 -19.45 1.29
CA LEU A 174 -4.15 -18.24 0.73
C LEU A 174 -5.62 -18.46 0.41
N GLU A 175 -5.98 -19.60 -0.17
CA GLU A 175 -7.34 -19.95 -0.55
C GLU A 175 -8.25 -19.98 0.68
N GLN A 176 -7.80 -20.64 1.75
CA GLN A 176 -8.56 -20.69 2.99
C GLN A 176 -8.66 -19.31 3.64
N ALA A 177 -7.58 -18.51 3.61
CA ALA A 177 -7.59 -17.16 4.16
C ALA A 177 -8.59 -16.25 3.41
N GLN A 178 -8.68 -16.41 2.09
CA GLN A 178 -9.60 -15.63 1.27
C GLN A 178 -11.06 -16.06 1.49
N ILE A 179 -11.34 -17.37 1.59
CA ILE A 179 -12.65 -17.89 1.98
C ILE A 179 -13.05 -17.39 3.37
N ASN A 180 -12.15 -17.49 4.36
CA ASN A 180 -12.38 -17.00 5.71
C ASN A 180 -12.73 -15.51 5.72
N LYS A 181 -12.04 -14.69 4.91
CA LYS A 181 -12.35 -13.26 4.77
C LYS A 181 -13.72 -13.02 4.13
N LEU A 182 -14.05 -13.75 3.05
CA LEU A 182 -15.34 -13.64 2.37
C LEU A 182 -16.49 -13.99 3.32
N ASP A 183 -16.34 -15.10 4.03
CA ASP A 183 -17.27 -15.56 5.06
C ASP A 183 -17.43 -14.53 6.20
N LEU A 184 -16.31 -14.04 6.73
CA LEU A 184 -16.32 -13.02 7.79
C LEU A 184 -17.09 -11.77 7.36
N ILE A 185 -16.91 -11.30 6.13
CA ILE A 185 -17.67 -10.17 5.59
C ILE A 185 -19.17 -10.45 5.64
N CYS A 186 -19.62 -11.59 5.12
CA CYS A 186 -21.03 -11.97 5.10
C CYS A 186 -21.62 -12.12 6.51
N ARG A 187 -20.87 -12.75 7.45
CA ARG A 187 -21.26 -12.88 8.85
C ARG A 187 -21.37 -11.53 9.56
N LYS A 188 -20.42 -10.62 9.36
CA LYS A 188 -20.45 -9.26 9.94
C LYS A 188 -21.62 -8.44 9.43
N LEU A 189 -21.96 -8.63 8.15
CA LEU A 189 -23.13 -8.02 7.54
C LEU A 189 -24.43 -8.73 7.92
N GLN A 190 -24.40 -9.86 8.65
CA GLN A 190 -25.62 -10.63 8.98
C GLN A 190 -26.51 -10.80 7.75
N ILE A 191 -25.92 -11.30 6.66
CA ILE A 191 -26.63 -11.53 5.41
C ILE A 191 -27.59 -12.71 5.61
N GLU A 192 -28.85 -12.52 5.26
CA GLU A 192 -29.87 -13.55 5.23
C GLU A 192 -30.37 -13.77 3.79
N PRO A 193 -30.92 -14.96 3.47
CA PRO A 193 -31.47 -15.24 2.14
C PRO A 193 -32.51 -14.20 1.71
N GLY A 194 -32.39 -13.73 0.46
CA GLY A 194 -33.29 -12.73 -0.12
C GLY A 194 -32.92 -11.26 0.18
N MET A 195 -31.96 -11.00 1.06
CA MET A 195 -31.47 -9.64 1.28
C MET A 195 -30.75 -9.10 0.04
N ARG A 196 -30.92 -7.81 -0.23
CA ARG A 196 -30.24 -7.10 -1.31
C ARG A 196 -28.89 -6.55 -0.82
N LEU A 197 -27.81 -7.02 -1.41
CA LEU A 197 -26.44 -6.59 -1.13
C LEU A 197 -25.90 -5.70 -2.26
N LEU A 198 -25.37 -4.54 -1.91
CA LEU A 198 -24.55 -3.73 -2.82
C LEU A 198 -23.06 -3.96 -2.56
N ASP A 199 -22.33 -4.41 -3.59
CA ASP A 199 -20.87 -4.60 -3.58
C ASP A 199 -20.19 -3.48 -4.38
N ILE A 200 -19.75 -2.42 -3.69
CA ILE A 200 -19.12 -1.24 -4.29
C ILE A 200 -17.65 -1.56 -4.60
N GLY A 201 -17.30 -1.58 -5.89
CA GLY A 201 -15.96 -1.99 -6.32
C GLY A 201 -15.83 -3.52 -6.33
N CYS A 202 -16.80 -4.21 -6.91
CA CYS A 202 -16.93 -5.68 -6.86
C CYS A 202 -15.78 -6.48 -7.52
N GLY A 203 -14.84 -5.81 -8.19
CA GLY A 203 -13.71 -6.43 -8.87
C GLY A 203 -14.16 -7.51 -9.86
N TRP A 204 -13.51 -8.67 -9.83
CA TRP A 204 -13.88 -9.84 -10.64
C TRP A 204 -15.08 -10.64 -10.08
N GLY A 205 -15.90 -10.04 -9.21
CA GLY A 205 -17.14 -10.62 -8.70
C GLY A 205 -16.97 -11.73 -7.67
N GLY A 206 -15.78 -11.92 -7.08
CA GLY A 206 -15.53 -12.99 -6.13
C GLY A 206 -16.40 -12.95 -4.88
N LEU A 207 -16.53 -11.76 -4.26
CA LEU A 207 -17.40 -11.56 -3.09
C LEU A 207 -18.87 -11.64 -3.48
N SER A 208 -19.25 -10.99 -4.57
CA SER A 208 -20.62 -11.05 -5.10
C SER A 208 -21.09 -12.50 -5.34
N ALA A 209 -20.27 -13.32 -6.00
CA ALA A 209 -20.56 -14.74 -6.21
C ALA A 209 -20.63 -15.54 -4.89
N TYR A 210 -19.72 -15.26 -3.95
CA TYR A 210 -19.68 -15.94 -2.66
C TYR A 210 -20.95 -15.67 -1.84
N ALA A 211 -21.34 -14.39 -1.70
CA ALA A 211 -22.53 -13.99 -0.96
C ALA A 211 -23.82 -14.57 -1.57
N ALA A 212 -23.97 -14.51 -2.88
CA ALA A 212 -25.14 -15.08 -3.56
C ALA A 212 -25.22 -16.60 -3.37
N ARG A 213 -24.10 -17.31 -3.54
CA ARG A 213 -24.06 -18.78 -3.48
C ARG A 213 -24.23 -19.33 -2.06
N HIS A 214 -23.59 -18.72 -1.07
CA HIS A 214 -23.49 -19.29 0.27
C HIS A 214 -24.48 -18.67 1.27
N TYR A 215 -24.94 -17.45 1.02
CA TYR A 215 -25.87 -16.74 1.90
C TYR A 215 -27.23 -16.43 1.24
N GLY A 216 -27.39 -16.73 -0.05
CA GLY A 216 -28.65 -16.50 -0.77
C GLY A 216 -28.99 -15.02 -0.98
N ALA A 217 -27.97 -14.15 -0.99
CA ALA A 217 -28.17 -12.72 -1.24
C ALA A 217 -28.47 -12.44 -2.71
N SER A 218 -29.33 -11.43 -2.95
CA SER A 218 -29.48 -10.79 -4.26
C SER A 218 -28.45 -9.67 -4.37
N VAL A 219 -27.44 -9.83 -5.24
CA VAL A 219 -26.28 -8.93 -5.23
C VAL A 219 -26.25 -7.98 -6.43
N THR A 220 -26.08 -6.69 -6.17
CA THR A 220 -25.67 -5.72 -7.19
C THR A 220 -24.19 -5.40 -6.99
N GLY A 221 -23.34 -5.84 -7.92
CA GLY A 221 -21.92 -5.49 -7.95
C GLY A 221 -21.66 -4.32 -8.89
N VAL A 222 -20.84 -3.36 -8.45
CA VAL A 222 -20.51 -2.16 -9.24
C VAL A 222 -19.01 -2.12 -9.50
N THR A 223 -18.61 -1.90 -10.75
CA THR A 223 -17.22 -1.67 -11.15
C THR A 223 -17.12 -0.57 -12.21
N ILE A 224 -15.92 -0.02 -12.38
CA ILE A 224 -15.57 0.91 -13.46
C ILE A 224 -14.68 0.25 -14.53
N SER A 225 -14.30 -1.01 -14.36
CA SER A 225 -13.49 -1.76 -15.33
C SER A 225 -14.36 -2.70 -16.16
N LYS A 226 -14.31 -2.54 -17.48
CA LYS A 226 -15.02 -3.41 -18.45
C LYS A 226 -14.53 -4.85 -18.38
N GLU A 227 -13.24 -5.05 -18.16
CA GLU A 227 -12.66 -6.39 -18.07
C GLU A 227 -13.10 -7.11 -16.80
N GLN A 228 -13.08 -6.40 -15.66
CA GLN A 228 -13.61 -6.91 -14.41
C GLN A 228 -15.10 -7.25 -14.52
N GLN A 229 -15.90 -6.36 -15.14
CA GLN A 229 -17.32 -6.62 -15.39
C GLN A 229 -17.52 -7.92 -16.16
N LYS A 230 -16.82 -8.11 -17.28
CA LYS A 230 -16.95 -9.30 -18.13
C LYS A 230 -16.65 -10.57 -17.35
N LEU A 231 -15.55 -10.61 -16.60
CA LEU A 231 -15.16 -11.78 -15.81
C LEU A 231 -16.11 -12.01 -14.63
N ALA A 232 -16.58 -10.95 -13.97
CA ALA A 232 -17.54 -11.03 -12.88
C ALA A 232 -18.89 -11.59 -13.35
N GLN A 233 -19.38 -11.16 -14.52
CA GLN A 233 -20.62 -11.69 -15.12
C GLN A 233 -20.51 -13.19 -15.41
N GLU A 234 -19.39 -13.63 -15.99
CA GLU A 234 -19.18 -15.07 -16.25
C GLU A 234 -19.10 -15.86 -14.94
N ARG A 235 -18.35 -15.37 -13.94
CA ARG A 235 -18.23 -16.00 -12.62
C ARG A 235 -19.57 -16.16 -11.91
N CYS A 236 -20.44 -15.17 -12.08
CA CYS A 236 -21.74 -15.11 -11.40
C CYS A 236 -22.89 -15.72 -12.22
N LYS A 237 -22.60 -16.36 -13.35
CA LYS A 237 -23.62 -16.97 -14.21
C LYS A 237 -24.48 -17.98 -13.44
N GLY A 238 -25.79 -17.81 -13.51
CA GLY A 238 -26.76 -18.67 -12.81
C GLY A 238 -26.97 -18.33 -11.33
N LEU A 239 -26.35 -17.26 -10.81
CA LEU A 239 -26.60 -16.72 -9.48
C LEU A 239 -27.48 -15.45 -9.59
N ASP A 240 -28.14 -15.07 -8.49
CA ASP A 240 -28.88 -13.80 -8.40
C ASP A 240 -27.91 -12.62 -8.17
N VAL A 241 -27.14 -12.32 -9.21
CA VAL A 241 -26.11 -11.28 -9.21
C VAL A 241 -26.21 -10.43 -10.47
N ASN A 242 -26.33 -9.12 -10.30
CA ASN A 242 -26.28 -8.13 -11.36
C ASN A 242 -24.98 -7.33 -11.26
N ILE A 243 -24.14 -7.37 -12.30
CA ILE A 243 -22.89 -6.60 -12.35
C ILE A 243 -23.04 -5.41 -13.29
N ILE A 244 -22.96 -4.20 -12.74
CA ILE A 244 -23.11 -2.95 -13.48
C ILE A 244 -21.76 -2.23 -13.64
N LEU A 245 -21.54 -1.72 -14.84
CA LEU A 245 -20.40 -0.86 -15.17
C LEU A 245 -20.83 0.60 -15.03
N GLN A 246 -20.56 1.18 -13.87
CA GLN A 246 -21.03 2.52 -13.50
C GLN A 246 -20.12 3.13 -12.44
N ASP A 247 -20.06 4.46 -12.38
CA ASP A 247 -19.51 5.13 -11.21
C ASP A 247 -20.46 4.98 -10.01
N TYR A 248 -19.95 4.51 -8.88
CA TYR A 248 -20.74 4.31 -7.67
C TYR A 248 -21.44 5.62 -7.20
N ARG A 249 -20.89 6.79 -7.53
CA ARG A 249 -21.47 8.09 -7.16
C ARG A 249 -22.83 8.36 -7.80
N GLU A 250 -23.15 7.65 -8.87
CA GLU A 250 -24.43 7.76 -9.58
C GLU A 250 -25.51 6.81 -9.05
N LEU A 251 -25.17 5.90 -8.12
CA LEU A 251 -26.12 4.93 -7.55
C LEU A 251 -27.21 5.63 -6.75
N ASN A 252 -28.47 5.28 -7.01
CA ASN A 252 -29.63 5.80 -6.29
C ASN A 252 -30.72 4.74 -6.13
N ASP A 253 -30.48 3.77 -5.25
CA ASP A 253 -31.40 2.67 -4.93
C ASP A 253 -31.38 2.43 -3.40
N LYS A 254 -31.99 1.35 -2.88
CA LYS A 254 -31.98 0.97 -1.46
C LYS A 254 -31.63 -0.50 -1.26
N PHE A 255 -30.56 -0.75 -0.51
CA PHE A 255 -30.06 -2.08 -0.20
C PHE A 255 -30.14 -2.37 1.30
N ASP A 256 -30.34 -3.65 1.63
CA ASP A 256 -30.31 -4.16 3.01
C ASP A 256 -28.89 -4.09 3.56
N ARG A 257 -27.89 -4.37 2.71
CA ARG A 257 -26.48 -4.44 3.07
C ARG A 257 -25.63 -3.73 2.03
N ILE A 258 -24.58 -3.05 2.49
CA ILE A 258 -23.55 -2.49 1.61
C ILE A 258 -22.19 -3.05 2.04
N VAL A 259 -21.38 -3.44 1.07
CA VAL A 259 -19.98 -3.79 1.26
C VAL A 259 -19.11 -3.05 0.27
N SER A 260 -17.89 -2.72 0.69
CA SER A 260 -16.89 -2.08 -0.14
C SER A 260 -15.50 -2.53 0.27
N VAL A 261 -14.78 -3.16 -0.66
CA VAL A 261 -13.48 -3.79 -0.39
C VAL A 261 -12.42 -3.21 -1.32
N GLY A 262 -11.40 -2.56 -0.77
CA GLY A 262 -10.22 -2.12 -1.52
C GLY A 262 -10.46 -1.02 -2.55
N MET A 263 -11.60 -0.33 -2.50
CA MET A 263 -11.91 0.78 -3.41
C MET A 263 -11.68 2.16 -2.77
N PHE A 264 -11.73 2.25 -1.44
CA PHE A 264 -11.80 3.54 -0.72
C PHE A 264 -10.44 4.27 -0.74
N GLU A 265 -9.36 3.51 -0.86
CA GLU A 265 -8.00 3.98 -1.12
C GLU A 265 -7.90 4.78 -2.44
N HIS A 266 -8.83 4.58 -3.36
CA HIS A 266 -8.90 5.27 -4.65
C HIS A 266 -9.89 6.44 -4.68
N VAL A 267 -10.66 6.66 -3.62
CA VAL A 267 -11.62 7.77 -3.51
C VAL A 267 -10.90 9.10 -3.25
N GLY A 268 -9.86 9.07 -2.42
CA GLY A 268 -9.05 10.22 -2.04
C GLY A 268 -9.73 11.20 -1.05
N PRO A 269 -8.94 11.94 -0.26
CA PRO A 269 -9.46 12.68 0.91
C PRO A 269 -10.55 13.72 0.63
N LYS A 270 -10.54 14.32 -0.56
CA LYS A 270 -11.52 15.33 -0.96
C LYS A 270 -12.91 14.78 -1.23
N ASN A 271 -13.02 13.45 -1.43
CA ASN A 271 -14.27 12.79 -1.82
C ASN A 271 -14.78 11.82 -0.75
N TYR A 272 -14.10 11.68 0.41
CA TYR A 272 -14.52 10.77 1.47
C TYR A 272 -15.91 11.10 2.03
N ALA A 273 -16.23 12.38 2.23
CA ALA A 273 -17.57 12.78 2.67
C ALA A 273 -18.64 12.33 1.66
N THR A 274 -18.43 12.60 0.37
CA THR A 274 -19.31 12.16 -0.72
C THR A 274 -19.45 10.64 -0.77
N TYR A 275 -18.38 9.90 -0.50
CA TYR A 275 -18.44 8.43 -0.45
C TYR A 275 -19.44 7.95 0.62
N PHE A 276 -19.37 8.49 1.84
CA PHE A 276 -20.34 8.15 2.89
C PHE A 276 -21.75 8.68 2.59
N ASP A 277 -21.89 9.81 1.90
CA ASP A 277 -23.22 10.30 1.45
C ASP A 277 -23.87 9.33 0.46
N VAL A 278 -23.08 8.78 -0.48
CA VAL A 278 -23.55 7.77 -1.43
C VAL A 278 -23.95 6.49 -0.70
N ALA A 279 -23.15 6.01 0.26
CA ALA A 279 -23.52 4.86 1.07
C ALA A 279 -24.82 5.13 1.85
N ARG A 280 -24.97 6.30 2.48
CA ARG A 280 -26.18 6.66 3.24
C ARG A 280 -27.42 6.77 2.35
N ARG A 281 -27.27 7.31 1.15
CA ARG A 281 -28.33 7.36 0.13
C ARG A 281 -28.78 5.95 -0.25
N ASN A 282 -27.85 5.01 -0.39
CA ASN A 282 -28.13 3.68 -0.94
C ASN A 282 -28.49 2.59 0.08
N ILE A 283 -28.49 2.89 1.38
CA ILE A 283 -28.81 1.91 2.43
C ILE A 283 -30.20 2.13 3.01
N LYS A 284 -30.90 1.05 3.35
CA LYS A 284 -32.13 1.06 4.17
C LYS A 284 -31.81 1.49 5.60
N ASP A 285 -32.80 1.97 6.35
CA ASP A 285 -32.60 2.55 7.68
C ASP A 285 -32.18 1.55 8.76
N ASP A 286 -32.47 0.27 8.55
CA ASP A 286 -32.06 -0.89 9.36
C ASP A 286 -30.88 -1.66 8.74
N GLY A 287 -30.25 -1.11 7.71
CA GLY A 287 -29.18 -1.78 6.99
C GLY A 287 -27.84 -1.81 7.72
N LEU A 288 -26.91 -2.62 7.21
CA LEU A 288 -25.52 -2.66 7.66
C LEU A 288 -24.55 -2.36 6.52
N PHE A 289 -23.56 -1.51 6.80
CA PHE A 289 -22.51 -1.13 5.85
C PHE A 289 -21.14 -1.57 6.38
N LEU A 290 -20.39 -2.33 5.58
CA LEU A 290 -19.02 -2.73 5.87
C LEU A 290 -18.03 -2.12 4.88
N LEU A 291 -17.08 -1.32 5.40
CA LEU A 291 -15.90 -0.88 4.64
C LEU A 291 -14.70 -1.74 5.02
N HIS A 292 -14.04 -2.30 4.02
CA HIS A 292 -12.75 -2.96 4.13
C HIS A 292 -11.70 -2.12 3.37
N THR A 293 -10.77 -1.51 4.10
CA THR A 293 -9.78 -0.57 3.54
C THR A 293 -8.43 -0.70 4.24
N ILE A 294 -7.36 -0.54 3.47
CA ILE A 294 -6.02 -0.23 4.00
C ILE A 294 -6.08 1.14 4.67
N GLY A 295 -5.35 1.30 5.77
CA GLY A 295 -5.34 2.50 6.60
C GLY A 295 -3.93 3.02 6.88
N SER A 296 -3.81 4.32 7.08
CA SER A 296 -2.59 5.00 7.53
C SER A 296 -2.71 5.39 9.00
N ASN A 297 -1.62 5.23 9.75
CA ASN A 297 -1.52 5.70 11.14
C ASN A 297 -1.49 7.24 11.26
N LYS A 298 -1.34 7.96 10.13
CA LYS A 298 -1.24 9.42 10.07
C LYS A 298 -2.16 9.97 9.00
N ASN A 299 -2.70 11.16 9.23
CA ASN A 299 -3.45 11.90 8.22
C ASN A 299 -2.47 12.42 7.15
N LYS A 300 -2.38 11.69 6.03
CA LYS A 300 -1.54 12.01 4.87
C LYS A 300 -2.44 12.44 3.72
N VAL A 301 -1.91 13.29 2.83
CA VAL A 301 -2.62 13.78 1.64
C VAL A 301 -2.06 13.23 0.33
N ASN A 302 -1.05 12.36 0.41
CA ASN A 302 -0.35 11.76 -0.71
C ASN A 302 0.10 10.34 -0.39
N VAL A 303 0.28 9.54 -1.45
CA VAL A 303 0.90 8.21 -1.42
C VAL A 303 2.42 8.32 -1.50
N ASP A 304 3.09 7.25 -1.09
CA ASP A 304 4.50 7.01 -1.39
C ASP A 304 4.80 7.28 -2.88
N SER A 305 5.95 7.93 -3.13
CA SER A 305 6.29 8.43 -4.46
C SER A 305 6.56 7.31 -5.49
N TRP A 306 7.05 6.15 -5.06
CA TRP A 306 7.28 5.01 -5.94
C TRP A 306 5.97 4.26 -6.21
N ILE A 307 5.19 3.95 -5.15
CA ILE A 307 3.88 3.30 -5.29
C ILE A 307 2.94 4.15 -6.16
N GLY A 308 2.87 5.45 -5.93
CA GLY A 308 2.04 6.35 -6.73
C GLY A 308 2.45 6.50 -8.19
N LYS A 309 3.70 6.14 -8.54
CA LYS A 309 4.17 6.18 -9.93
C LYS A 309 3.98 4.84 -10.65
N TYR A 310 4.25 3.72 -9.97
CA TYR A 310 4.35 2.41 -10.61
C TYR A 310 3.17 1.49 -10.32
N ILE A 311 2.51 1.62 -9.17
CA ILE A 311 1.56 0.60 -8.68
C ILE A 311 0.18 1.13 -8.36
N PHE A 312 -0.03 2.35 -7.85
CA PHE A 312 -1.36 2.91 -7.56
C PHE A 312 -1.37 4.44 -7.74
N PRO A 313 -1.42 4.95 -8.99
CA PRO A 313 -1.63 6.35 -9.31
C PRO A 313 -2.86 6.88 -8.58
N ASN A 314 -2.67 8.00 -7.88
CA ASN A 314 -3.71 8.68 -7.11
C ASN A 314 -4.26 7.89 -5.92
N GLY A 315 -3.72 6.71 -5.57
CA GLY A 315 -4.08 6.06 -4.31
C GLY A 315 -3.76 6.99 -3.13
N VAL A 316 -4.60 7.00 -2.10
CA VAL A 316 -4.32 7.68 -0.83
C VAL A 316 -4.91 6.85 0.30
N LEU A 317 -4.07 6.46 1.25
CA LEU A 317 -4.53 5.69 2.40
C LEU A 317 -5.25 6.62 3.40
N PRO A 318 -6.50 6.34 3.78
CA PRO A 318 -7.21 7.10 4.79
C PRO A 318 -6.60 6.90 6.18
N SER A 319 -6.68 7.92 7.02
CA SER A 319 -6.45 7.79 8.46
C SER A 319 -7.76 7.57 9.22
N ILE A 320 -7.65 7.15 10.49
CA ILE A 320 -8.80 7.07 11.42
C ILE A 320 -9.56 8.40 11.44
N GLN A 321 -8.83 9.52 11.51
CA GLN A 321 -9.42 10.88 11.51
C GLN A 321 -10.19 11.17 10.21
N ASN A 322 -9.65 10.76 9.05
CA ASN A 322 -10.35 10.99 7.79
C ASN A 322 -11.67 10.22 7.72
N ILE A 323 -11.67 8.96 8.17
CA ILE A 323 -12.86 8.10 8.18
C ILE A 323 -13.87 8.66 9.17
N GLY A 324 -13.46 8.89 10.43
CA GLY A 324 -14.32 9.41 11.49
C GLY A 324 -15.02 10.71 11.07
N ASN A 325 -14.26 11.71 10.63
CA ASN A 325 -14.80 13.00 10.20
C ASN A 325 -15.76 12.89 9.01
N SER A 326 -15.58 11.89 8.13
CA SER A 326 -16.41 11.74 6.92
C SER A 326 -17.68 10.93 7.16
N SER A 327 -17.68 10.06 8.20
CA SER A 327 -18.81 9.21 8.58
C SER A 327 -19.68 9.79 9.69
N GLU A 328 -19.13 10.68 10.54
CA GLU A 328 -19.83 11.26 11.69
C GLU A 328 -21.13 11.97 11.27
N GLY A 329 -22.20 11.77 12.04
CA GLY A 329 -23.53 12.29 11.76
C GLY A 329 -24.28 11.57 10.63
N LYS A 330 -23.64 10.64 9.90
CA LYS A 330 -24.28 9.85 8.82
C LYS A 330 -24.56 8.41 9.25
N PHE A 331 -23.70 7.87 10.10
CA PHE A 331 -23.71 6.49 10.54
C PHE A 331 -23.24 6.36 12.00
N ILE A 332 -23.73 5.33 12.69
CA ILE A 332 -23.17 4.84 13.95
C ILE A 332 -22.08 3.82 13.63
N MET A 333 -20.88 3.98 14.19
CA MET A 333 -19.79 3.02 14.05
C MET A 333 -20.00 1.90 15.08
N GLU A 334 -20.31 0.72 14.57
CA GLU A 334 -20.68 -0.46 15.38
C GLU A 334 -19.46 -1.31 15.74
N ASP A 335 -18.48 -1.39 14.84
CA ASP A 335 -17.23 -2.13 15.06
C ASP A 335 -16.09 -1.60 14.20
N TRP A 336 -14.87 -1.71 14.75
CA TRP A 336 -13.63 -1.45 14.02
C TRP A 336 -12.64 -2.58 14.28
N HIS A 337 -12.46 -3.44 13.28
CA HIS A 337 -11.52 -4.55 13.31
C HIS A 337 -10.21 -4.17 12.63
N ASN A 338 -9.06 -4.36 13.28
CA ASN A 338 -7.75 -4.24 12.65
C ASN A 338 -7.04 -5.60 12.61
N PHE A 339 -6.77 -6.08 11.40
CA PHE A 339 -5.96 -7.28 11.16
C PHE A 339 -4.87 -7.01 10.11
N GLY A 340 -4.25 -5.82 10.17
CA GLY A 340 -3.17 -5.43 9.23
C GLY A 340 -1.99 -6.40 9.17
N ALA A 341 -1.70 -7.13 10.25
CA ALA A 341 -0.65 -8.15 10.25
C ALA A 341 -0.93 -9.32 9.28
N ASP A 342 -2.19 -9.59 8.95
CA ASP A 342 -2.57 -10.63 7.99
C ASP A 342 -2.30 -10.24 6.53
N TYR A 343 -2.16 -8.94 6.25
CA TYR A 343 -1.84 -8.49 4.90
C TYR A 343 -0.37 -8.81 4.55
N ASP A 344 0.54 -8.83 5.52
CA ASP A 344 1.90 -9.36 5.32
C ASP A 344 1.85 -10.80 4.79
N LYS A 345 1.14 -11.70 5.49
CA LYS A 345 0.97 -13.10 5.05
C LYS A 345 0.36 -13.20 3.66
N THR A 346 -0.67 -12.39 3.38
CA THR A 346 -1.33 -12.35 2.07
C THR A 346 -0.36 -11.94 0.96
N LEU A 347 0.41 -10.86 1.16
CA LEU A 347 1.38 -10.36 0.18
C LEU A 347 2.54 -11.33 -0.05
N MET A 348 2.99 -12.02 1.01
CA MET A 348 4.03 -13.04 0.90
C MET A 348 3.52 -14.28 0.15
N ALA A 349 2.27 -14.71 0.37
CA ALA A 349 1.66 -15.79 -0.40
C ALA A 349 1.51 -15.42 -1.89
N TRP A 350 1.09 -14.18 -2.19
CA TRP A 350 1.08 -13.67 -3.57
C TRP A 350 2.48 -13.64 -4.18
N TYR A 351 3.48 -13.20 -3.44
CA TYR A 351 4.86 -13.15 -3.92
C TYR A 351 5.40 -14.55 -4.25
N GLU A 352 5.16 -15.53 -3.38
CA GLU A 352 5.53 -16.92 -3.64
C GLU A 352 4.88 -17.46 -4.91
N ARG A 353 3.57 -17.28 -5.06
CA ARG A 353 2.83 -17.71 -6.27
C ARG A 353 3.30 -16.98 -7.53
N PHE A 354 3.59 -15.69 -7.42
CA PHE A 354 4.16 -14.89 -8.51
C PHE A 354 5.52 -15.43 -8.96
N LEU A 355 6.42 -15.76 -8.03
CA LEU A 355 7.72 -16.33 -8.36
C LEU A 355 7.59 -17.72 -9.00
N ASN A 356 6.74 -18.58 -8.43
CA ASN A 356 6.51 -19.94 -8.93
C ASN A 356 5.90 -19.93 -10.34
N SER A 357 5.12 -18.90 -10.68
CA SER A 357 4.47 -18.75 -11.99
C SER A 357 5.29 -17.90 -12.98
N TRP A 358 6.49 -17.45 -12.59
CA TRP A 358 7.27 -16.52 -13.43
C TRP A 358 7.67 -17.11 -14.78
N SER A 359 7.91 -18.42 -14.87
CA SER A 359 8.24 -19.07 -16.15
C SER A 359 7.12 -18.89 -17.19
N GLU A 360 5.86 -19.04 -16.78
CA GLU A 360 4.68 -18.82 -17.61
C GLU A 360 4.49 -17.34 -17.96
N LEU A 361 4.68 -16.46 -16.97
CA LEU A 361 4.53 -15.01 -17.13
C LEU A 361 5.63 -14.37 -17.98
N SER A 362 6.84 -14.95 -18.01
CA SER A 362 8.02 -14.31 -18.61
C SER A 362 7.92 -13.97 -20.09
N ASN A 363 6.97 -14.58 -20.82
CA ASN A 363 6.70 -14.26 -22.22
C ASN A 363 5.94 -12.92 -22.40
N ASN A 364 5.12 -12.53 -21.42
CA ASN A 364 4.28 -11.34 -21.48
C ASN A 364 4.89 -10.16 -20.69
N TYR A 365 5.87 -10.42 -19.82
CA TYR A 365 6.43 -9.44 -18.91
C TYR A 365 7.96 -9.39 -18.96
N THR A 366 8.53 -8.20 -18.77
CA THR A 366 9.98 -8.00 -18.83
C THR A 366 10.68 -8.37 -17.50
N PRO A 367 12.00 -8.66 -17.51
CA PRO A 367 12.77 -8.83 -16.28
C PRO A 367 12.69 -7.61 -15.34
N ARG A 368 12.60 -6.40 -15.91
CA ARG A 368 12.37 -5.17 -15.14
C ARG A 368 11.02 -5.18 -14.45
N PHE A 369 9.96 -5.65 -15.11
CA PHE A 369 8.65 -5.83 -14.50
C PHE A 369 8.72 -6.81 -13.33
N LYS A 370 9.44 -7.94 -13.47
CA LYS A 370 9.64 -8.87 -12.36
C LYS A 370 10.21 -8.19 -11.13
N ARG A 371 11.25 -7.37 -11.32
CA ARG A 371 11.88 -6.59 -10.23
C ARG A 371 10.91 -5.56 -9.64
N MET A 372 10.19 -4.82 -10.49
CA MET A 372 9.17 -3.88 -10.03
C MET A 372 8.11 -4.57 -9.15
N PHE A 373 7.55 -5.68 -9.62
CA PHE A 373 6.47 -6.38 -8.93
C PHE A 373 6.96 -7.10 -7.66
N THR A 374 8.18 -7.65 -7.69
CA THR A 374 8.89 -8.17 -6.50
C THR A 374 9.06 -7.09 -5.44
N TYR A 375 9.55 -5.90 -5.83
CA TYR A 375 9.72 -4.77 -4.92
C TYR A 375 8.39 -4.31 -4.34
N TYR A 376 7.35 -4.22 -5.16
CA TYR A 376 6.01 -3.86 -4.71
C TYR A 376 5.51 -4.81 -3.60
N LEU A 377 5.41 -6.11 -3.87
CA LEU A 377 4.84 -7.07 -2.92
C LEU A 377 5.63 -7.11 -1.61
N ASN A 378 6.96 -7.15 -1.70
CA ASN A 378 7.83 -7.23 -0.52
C ASN A 378 7.87 -5.92 0.28
N SER A 379 7.89 -4.76 -0.38
CA SER A 379 7.89 -3.47 0.33
C SER A 379 6.58 -3.24 1.09
N CYS A 380 5.43 -3.60 0.48
CA CYS A 380 4.14 -3.57 1.16
C CYS A 380 4.08 -4.58 2.31
N ALA A 381 4.59 -5.81 2.12
CA ALA A 381 4.63 -6.82 3.19
C ALA A 381 5.44 -6.32 4.39
N GLY A 382 6.62 -5.74 4.15
CA GLY A 382 7.45 -5.12 5.18
C GLY A 382 6.75 -3.96 5.91
N ALA A 383 5.96 -3.15 5.19
CA ALA A 383 5.20 -2.05 5.79
C ALA A 383 4.05 -2.52 6.70
N PHE A 384 3.32 -3.56 6.30
CA PHE A 384 2.33 -4.20 7.17
C PHE A 384 2.97 -4.88 8.37
N ARG A 385 4.07 -5.60 8.16
CA ARG A 385 4.85 -6.23 9.25
C ARG A 385 5.36 -5.22 10.27
N ALA A 386 5.81 -4.05 9.80
CA ALA A 386 6.27 -2.95 10.64
C ALA A 386 5.12 -2.20 11.33
N ARG A 387 3.86 -2.53 11.01
CA ARG A 387 2.66 -1.81 11.44
C ARG A 387 2.68 -0.34 11.05
N ASP A 388 3.36 0.03 9.95
CA ASP A 388 3.37 1.39 9.43
C ASP A 388 2.04 1.74 8.74
N ILE A 389 1.43 0.73 8.11
CA ILE A 389 0.10 0.76 7.53
C ILE A 389 -0.76 -0.36 8.15
N GLN A 390 -2.08 -0.18 8.08
CA GLN A 390 -3.08 -1.04 8.71
C GLN A 390 -4.07 -1.60 7.69
N LEU A 391 -4.86 -2.57 8.11
CA LEU A 391 -6.01 -3.05 7.38
C LEU A 391 -7.21 -3.05 8.31
N TRP A 392 -8.28 -2.40 7.89
CA TRP A 392 -9.48 -2.24 8.70
C TRP A 392 -10.71 -2.82 8.01
N GLN A 393 -11.52 -3.54 8.79
CA GLN A 393 -12.95 -3.70 8.50
C GLN A 393 -13.74 -2.90 9.52
N ILE A 394 -14.57 -1.98 9.04
CA ILE A 394 -15.37 -1.11 9.88
C ILE A 394 -16.84 -1.35 9.53
N LEU A 395 -17.65 -1.64 10.55
CA LEU A 395 -19.07 -1.88 10.41
C LEU A 395 -19.83 -0.66 10.89
N TRP A 396 -20.83 -0.25 10.13
CA TRP A 396 -21.75 0.83 10.48
C TRP A 396 -23.20 0.43 10.31
N SER A 397 -24.06 1.12 11.07
CA SER A 397 -25.49 1.14 10.89
C SER A 397 -25.97 2.60 10.70
N PRO A 398 -27.03 2.87 9.93
CA PRO A 398 -27.49 4.24 9.69
C PRO A 398 -28.02 4.95 10.94
N ASN A 399 -28.78 4.21 11.77
CA ASN A 399 -29.51 4.75 12.92
C ASN A 399 -29.13 4.07 14.25
N GLY A 400 -28.11 3.21 14.27
CA GLY A 400 -27.79 2.36 15.41
C GLY A 400 -28.61 1.06 15.42
N VAL A 401 -28.03 -0.04 15.87
CA VAL A 401 -28.76 -1.27 16.16
C VAL A 401 -29.22 -1.26 17.63
N SER A 402 -30.53 -1.33 17.88
CA SER A 402 -31.07 -1.37 19.25
C SER A 402 -30.52 -2.58 20.02
N GLY A 403 -29.99 -2.35 21.23
CA GLY A 403 -29.30 -3.39 22.01
C GLY A 403 -27.86 -3.68 21.58
N GLY A 404 -27.39 -3.06 20.49
CA GLY A 404 -26.06 -3.24 19.92
C GLY A 404 -25.90 -4.53 19.11
N ILE A 405 -24.78 -4.64 18.42
CA ILE A 405 -24.43 -5.79 17.58
C ILE A 405 -23.16 -6.48 18.11
N ARG A 406 -23.19 -7.81 18.16
CA ARG A 406 -22.00 -8.63 18.45
C ARG A 406 -21.34 -9.02 17.14
N VAL A 407 -20.33 -8.25 16.74
CA VAL A 407 -19.68 -8.41 15.44
C VAL A 407 -18.71 -9.61 15.47
N PRO A 408 -18.86 -10.58 14.56
CA PRO A 408 -17.97 -11.74 14.48
C PRO A 408 -16.51 -11.37 14.19
N ARG A 409 -15.60 -12.25 14.60
CA ARG A 409 -14.17 -12.18 14.30
C ARG A 409 -13.77 -13.26 13.31
#